data_AF-X1MLW3-F1
#
_entry.id   AF-X1MLW3-F1
#
_cell.length_a   1.000
_cell.length_b   1.000
_cell.length_c   1.000
_cell.angle_alpha   90.00
_cell.angle_beta   90.00
_cell.angle_gamma   90.00
#
_symmetry.space_group_name_H-M   'P 1'
#
loop_
_entity.id
_entity.type
_entity.pdbx_description
1 polymer ?
#
loop_
_entity_poly.entity_id
_entity_poly.type
_entity_poly.pdbx_seq_one_letter_code
_entity_poly.pdbx_strand_id
1 'polypeptide(L)'
;MLSKKEIKANKIVAATWNTALDNQVCEACASLHNRTFPIHSRELKKLDPPIHKGCRCMLSYITQDERRIKERLKEYRPVDFRKLKKGIGRKRVIQG
;
A
#
# COMPACT_ATOMS: atom_id res chain seq x y z
N MET A 1 4.11 5.31 31.50
CA MET A 1 4.62 6.14 30.38
C MET A 1 5.61 5.29 29.58
N LEU A 2 5.57 5.35 28.25
CA LEU A 2 6.52 4.63 27.39
C LEU A 2 7.92 5.28 27.45
N SER A 3 8.97 4.48 27.46
CA SER A 3 10.36 4.95 27.36
C SER A 3 10.69 5.49 25.96
N LYS A 4 11.75 6.31 25.86
CA LYS A 4 12.25 6.80 24.56
C LYS A 4 12.59 5.66 23.59
N LYS A 5 13.03 4.51 24.10
CA LYS A 5 13.34 3.31 23.29
C LYS A 5 12.07 2.68 22.73
N GLU A 6 11.02 2.55 23.54
CA GLU A 6 9.72 2.04 23.10
C GLU A 6 9.05 2.98 22.09
N ILE A 7 9.14 4.29 22.28
CA ILE A 7 8.64 5.28 21.31
C ILE A 7 9.35 5.13 19.97
N LYS A 8 10.67 4.94 19.98
CA LYS A 8 11.46 4.74 18.76
C LYS A 8 11.10 3.42 18.06
N ALA A 9 10.95 2.33 18.81
CA ALA A 9 10.57 1.03 18.27
C ALA A 9 9.18 1.06 17.60
N ASN A 10 8.22 1.77 18.21
CA ASN A 10 6.87 1.92 17.70
C ASN A 10 6.71 3.00 16.62
N LYS A 11 7.80 3.66 16.20
CA LYS A 11 7.75 4.65 15.12
C LYS A 11 7.35 3.97 13.82
N ILE A 12 6.26 4.41 13.19
CA ILE A 12 5.86 3.97 11.85
C ILE A 12 6.88 4.47 10.82
N VAL A 13 7.38 3.57 9.98
CA VAL A 13 8.41 3.86 8.96
C VAL A 13 7.97 3.51 7.55
N ALA A 14 6.99 2.61 7.40
CA ALA A 14 6.48 2.19 6.10
C ALA A 14 5.00 1.81 6.17
N ALA A 15 4.41 1.58 5.00
CA ALA A 15 3.12 0.95 4.85
C ALA A 15 3.18 -0.09 3.72
N THR A 16 2.58 -1.26 3.94
CA THR A 16 2.39 -2.28 2.90
C THR A 16 0.99 -2.21 2.35
N TRP A 17 0.87 -2.25 1.03
CA TRP A 17 -0.39 -2.33 0.32
C TRP A 17 -0.83 -3.78 0.21
N ASN A 18 -1.94 -4.11 0.89
CA ASN A 18 -2.53 -5.43 0.90
C ASN A 18 -3.89 -5.41 0.20
N THR A 19 -4.26 -6.52 -0.43
CA THR A 19 -5.55 -6.69 -1.10
C THR A 19 -6.10 -8.08 -0.81
N ALA A 20 -7.42 -8.23 -0.90
CA ALA A 20 -8.09 -9.53 -0.75
C ALA A 20 -7.82 -10.50 -1.93
N LEU A 21 -7.16 -10.03 -3.00
CA LEU A 21 -6.91 -10.77 -4.25
C LEU A 21 -8.16 -11.46 -4.83
N ASP A 22 -9.34 -10.86 -4.62
CA ASP A 22 -10.62 -11.34 -5.15
C ASP A 22 -11.15 -10.42 -6.27
N ASN A 23 -12.31 -10.77 -6.81
CA ASN A 23 -12.98 -9.99 -7.87
C ASN A 23 -13.45 -8.59 -7.40
N GLN A 24 -13.29 -8.25 -6.12
CA GLN A 24 -13.55 -6.93 -5.56
C GLN A 24 -12.27 -6.10 -5.45
N VAL A 25 -11.17 -6.50 -6.10
CA VAL A 25 -9.93 -5.73 -6.19
C VAL A 25 -9.76 -5.23 -7.62
N CYS A 26 -9.60 -3.92 -7.82
CA CYS A 26 -9.30 -3.38 -9.15
C CYS A 26 -7.88 -3.75 -9.59
N GLU A 27 -7.62 -3.79 -10.90
CA GLU A 27 -6.31 -4.15 -11.47
C GLU A 27 -5.17 -3.29 -10.90
N ALA A 28 -5.42 -1.99 -10.68
CA ALA A 28 -4.44 -1.10 -10.07
C ALA A 28 -4.09 -1.56 -8.65
N CYS A 29 -5.06 -1.85 -7.79
CA CYS A 29 -4.81 -2.36 -6.45
C CYS A 29 -4.16 -3.75 -6.47
N ALA A 30 -4.57 -4.63 -7.37
CA ALA A 30 -3.96 -5.96 -7.52
C ALA A 30 -2.47 -5.85 -7.88
N SER A 31 -2.11 -4.94 -8.78
CA SER A 31 -0.70 -4.70 -9.15
C SER A 31 0.18 -4.14 -8.02
N LEU A 32 -0.45 -3.60 -6.98
CA LEU A 32 0.22 -3.06 -5.79
C LEU A 32 0.27 -4.05 -4.64
N HIS A 33 -0.31 -5.25 -4.77
CA HIS A 33 -0.33 -6.25 -3.70
C HIS A 33 1.08 -6.57 -3.20
N ASN A 34 1.25 -6.61 -1.87
CA ASN A 34 2.52 -6.80 -1.15
C ASN A 34 3.59 -5.72 -1.39
N ARG A 35 3.27 -4.61 -2.08
CA ARG A 35 4.24 -3.51 -2.23
C ARG A 35 4.35 -2.72 -0.94
N THR A 36 5.58 -2.37 -0.59
CA THR A 36 5.90 -1.63 0.63
C THR A 36 6.40 -0.25 0.26
N PHE A 37 5.83 0.77 0.89
CA PHE A 37 6.12 2.18 0.63
C PHE A 37 6.70 2.83 1.89
N PRO A 38 7.76 3.64 1.77
CA PRO A 38 8.21 4.48 2.87
C PRO A 38 7.09 5.43 3.32
N ILE A 39 6.94 5.65 4.63
CA ILE A 39 5.84 6.46 5.20
C ILE A 39 5.83 7.92 4.72
N HIS A 40 6.99 8.43 4.29
CA HIS A 40 7.15 9.77 3.75
C HIS A 40 7.25 9.83 2.21
N SER A 41 7.01 8.72 1.52
CA SER A 41 7.04 8.70 0.05
C SER A 41 5.90 9.52 -0.56
N ARG A 42 6.14 10.13 -1.73
CA ARG A 42 5.10 10.89 -2.45
C ARG A 42 4.02 9.95 -2.97
N GLU A 43 4.38 8.71 -3.21
CA GLU A 43 3.56 7.63 -3.73
C GLU A 43 2.53 7.21 -2.70
N LEU A 44 2.94 7.00 -1.44
CA LEU A 44 1.99 6.71 -0.36
C LEU A 44 0.99 7.84 -0.16
N LYS A 45 1.42 9.11 -0.23
CA LYS A 45 0.51 10.27 -0.16
C LYS A 45 -0.54 10.32 -1.26
N LYS A 46 -0.28 9.70 -2.42
CA LYS A 46 -1.25 9.61 -3.52
C LYS A 46 -2.19 8.42 -3.36
N LEU A 47 -1.81 7.46 -2.53
CA LEU A 47 -2.51 6.21 -2.26
C LEU A 47 -3.40 6.28 -1.01
N ASP A 48 -3.23 7.31 -0.19
CA ASP A 48 -3.96 7.57 1.05
C ASP A 48 -4.96 8.74 0.82
N PRO A 49 -6.29 8.53 0.99
CA PRO A 49 -6.98 7.33 1.46
C PRO A 49 -7.08 6.20 0.41
N PRO A 50 -7.29 4.94 0.84
CA PRO A 50 -7.29 3.77 -0.03
C PRO A 50 -8.24 3.98 -1.21
N ILE A 51 -7.61 4.04 -2.38
CA ILE A 51 -8.25 4.43 -3.61
C ILE A 51 -9.38 3.42 -3.92
N HIS A 52 -10.48 3.94 -4.47
CA HIS A 52 -11.67 3.31 -5.05
C HIS A 52 -12.76 2.77 -4.11
N LYS A 53 -13.99 3.25 -4.33
CA LYS A 53 -15.24 2.74 -3.73
C LYS A 53 -15.46 1.28 -4.10
N GLY A 54 -15.64 0.41 -3.10
CA GLY A 54 -15.89 -1.03 -3.29
C GLY A 54 -14.63 -1.86 -3.55
N CYS A 55 -13.43 -1.28 -3.52
CA CYS A 55 -12.19 -2.04 -3.61
C CYS A 55 -11.78 -2.61 -2.25
N ARG A 56 -11.50 -3.90 -2.16
CA ARG A 56 -11.01 -4.55 -0.93
C ARG A 56 -9.47 -4.46 -0.81
N CYS A 57 -8.97 -3.24 -0.71
CA CYS A 57 -7.56 -2.93 -0.45
C CYS A 57 -7.38 -2.28 0.94
N MET A 58 -6.19 -2.43 1.52
CA MET A 58 -5.84 -1.83 2.81
C MET A 58 -4.35 -1.51 2.91
N LEU A 59 -4.02 -0.54 3.76
CA LEU A 59 -2.66 -0.22 4.15
C LEU A 59 -2.36 -0.86 5.52
N SER A 60 -1.29 -1.63 5.60
CA SER A 60 -0.76 -2.14 6.87
C SER A 60 0.48 -1.33 7.22
N TYR A 61 0.41 -0.53 8.29
CA TYR A 61 1.53 0.27 8.75
C TYR A 61 2.57 -0.59 9.47
N ILE A 62 3.83 -0.30 9.19
CA ILE A 62 4.98 -1.03 9.70
C ILE A 62 5.81 -0.13 10.60
N THR A 63 6.12 -0.62 11.79
CA THR A 63 6.98 0.07 12.76
C THR A 63 8.46 -0.23 12.53
N GLN A 64 9.33 0.60 13.10
CA GLN A 64 10.78 0.49 12.93
C GLN A 64 11.36 -0.84 13.46
N ASP A 65 10.69 -1.47 14.41
CA ASP A 65 11.11 -2.73 15.04
C ASP A 65 10.77 -3.98 14.21
N GLU A 66 9.99 -3.84 13.13
CA GLU A 66 9.68 -4.98 12.26
C GLU A 66 10.96 -5.58 11.66
N ARG A 67 11.11 -6.91 11.80
CA ARG A 67 12.23 -7.65 11.23
C ARG A 67 12.30 -7.41 9.71
N ARG A 68 13.52 -7.20 9.20
CA ARG A 68 13.81 -7.01 7.76
C ARG A 68 13.20 -5.77 7.10
N ILE A 69 12.57 -4.84 7.84
CA ILE A 69 12.00 -3.63 7.23
C ILE A 69 13.05 -2.79 6.49
N LYS A 70 14.28 -2.75 7.01
CA LYS A 70 15.40 -2.06 6.36
C LYS A 70 15.75 -2.65 4.99
N GLU A 71 15.66 -3.97 4.83
CA GLU A 71 15.92 -4.65 3.56
C GLU A 71 14.80 -4.38 2.57
N ARG A 72 13.53 -4.54 3.00
CA ARG A 72 12.33 -4.25 2.19
C ARG A 72 12.32 -2.80 1.68
N LEU A 73 12.77 -1.86 2.51
CA LEU A 73 12.87 -0.44 2.12
C LEU A 73 14.02 -0.16 1.14
N LYS A 74 15.11 -0.94 1.15
CA LYS A 74 16.19 -0.82 0.15
C LYS A 74 15.74 -1.30 -1.23
N GLU A 75 14.85 -2.29 -1.26
CA GLU A 75 14.29 -2.83 -2.51
C GLU A 75 13.18 -1.95 -3.10
N TYR A 76 12.81 -0.86 -2.41
CA TYR A 76 11.78 0.05 -2.88
C TYR A 76 12.10 0.61 -4.27
N ARG A 77 11.14 0.42 -5.20
CA ARG A 77 11.16 1.03 -6.52
C ARG A 77 9.94 1.95 -6.68
N PRO A 78 10.15 3.24 -7.04
CA PRO A 78 9.06 4.17 -7.31
C PRO A 78 8.05 3.60 -8.30
N VAL A 79 6.76 3.84 -8.04
CA VAL A 79 5.69 3.38 -8.92
C VAL A 79 5.34 4.47 -9.91
N ASP A 80 5.35 4.12 -11.20
CA ASP A 80 4.84 5.01 -12.25
C ASP A 80 3.31 4.93 -12.33
N PHE A 81 2.64 5.87 -11.66
CA PHE A 81 1.18 5.98 -11.66
C PHE A 81 0.57 6.25 -13.04
N ARG A 82 1.33 6.73 -14.04
CA ARG A 82 0.81 6.90 -15.40
C ARG A 82 0.50 5.55 -16.05
N LYS A 83 1.23 4.50 -15.66
CA LYS A 83 1.00 3.13 -16.13
C LYS A 83 -0.17 2.45 -15.41
N LEU A 84 -0.46 2.85 -14.16
CA LEU A 84 -1.60 2.31 -13.39
C LEU A 84 -2.97 2.76 -13.90
N LYS A 85 -3.07 3.95 -14.51
CA LYS A 85 -4.36 4.52 -14.96
C LYS A 85 -4.97 3.84 -16.20
N LYS A 86 -4.24 2.98 -16.92
CA LYS A 86 -4.76 2.31 -18.14
C LYS A 86 -5.80 1.22 -17.86
N GLY A 87 -5.99 0.79 -16.60
CA GLY A 87 -6.99 -0.20 -16.18
C GLY A 87 -8.26 0.36 -15.54
N ILE A 88 -8.45 1.69 -15.46
CA ILE A 88 -9.67 2.33 -14.90
C ILE A 88 -10.81 2.31 -15.94
N GLY A 89 -10.86 1.26 -16.77
CA GLY A 89 -12.00 0.96 -17.63
C GLY A 89 -12.95 0.08 -16.86
N ARG A 90 -14.06 0.66 -16.37
CA ARG A 90 -15.22 -0.08 -15.83
C ARG A 90 -15.51 -1.30 -16.71
N LYS A 91 -15.20 -2.52 -16.24
CA LYS A 91 -16.02 -3.67 -16.64
C LYS A 91 -17.37 -3.47 -15.94
N ARG A 92 -18.29 -2.81 -16.63
CA ARG A 92 -19.72 -2.96 -16.36
C ARG A 92 -19.99 -4.46 -16.40
N VAL A 93 -20.23 -5.07 -15.25
CA VAL A 93 -20.87 -6.38 -15.19
C VAL A 93 -22.29 -6.14 -15.70
N ILE A 94 -22.50 -6.46 -16.98
CA ILE A 94 -23.82 -6.63 -17.56
C ILE A 94 -24.05 -8.14 -17.48
N GLN A 95 -24.85 -8.58 -16.52
CA GLN A 95 -25.48 -9.90 -16.46
C GLN A 95 -26.73 -9.67 -15.61
N GLY A 96 -27.94 -9.99 -16.03
CA GLY A 96 -28.43 -10.85 -17.11
C GLY A 96 -29.80 -11.32 -16.62
#